data_AF-A0A7K4IH71-F1
#
_entry.id   AF-A0A7K4IH71-F1
#
_cell.length_a   1.000
_cell.length_b   1.000
_cell.length_c   1.000
_cell.angle_alpha   90.00
_cell.angle_beta   90.00
_cell.angle_gamma   90.00
#
_symmetry.space_group_name_H-M   'P 1'
#
loop_
_entity.id
_entity.type
_entity.pdbx_description
1 polymer ?
#
loop_
_entity_poly.entity_id
_entity_poly.type
_entity_poly.pdbx_seq_one_letter_code
_entity_poly.pdbx_strand_id
1 'polypeptide(L)'
;MEQVSKSADLVDITEDWAYWIDPETLKMPKARGRIPSGSLLIVKSRTEDTLTGRSFVSTAFYLVRPEAWEKRTKKEASTIIGGYVVAYMKRRGAWPPNTQLARELKNGDVELHYAPSQYDTFTLKLSRNMVDSPVIDFLDSLEKAAESTEDTSAATGVRWAVEPAKSSRSTCRACQKQIQKDELRIGEPVDFEGHTSYRWYHVACAAKRLGHVDITTLQGHDALSETHQAQLRAALDDQSARP
;
A
#
# COMPACT_ATOMS: atom_id res chain seq x y z
N MET A 1 31.61 -8.68 -2.72
CA MET A 1 30.64 -9.02 -3.78
C MET A 1 29.68 -7.86 -3.88
N GLU A 2 29.77 -7.14 -4.99
CA GLU A 2 29.14 -5.85 -5.26
C GLU A 2 27.62 -5.97 -5.21
N GLN A 3 26.97 -5.28 -4.25
CA GLN A 3 25.53 -5.10 -4.29
C GLN A 3 25.23 -4.00 -5.32
N VAL A 4 24.89 -4.42 -6.53
CA VAL A 4 24.31 -3.53 -7.53
C VAL A 4 22.86 -3.26 -7.11
N SER A 5 22.64 -2.14 -6.40
CA SER A 5 21.29 -1.58 -6.26
C SER A 5 20.80 -1.24 -7.67
N LYS A 6 19.94 -2.09 -8.25
CA LYS A 6 19.19 -1.73 -9.45
C LYS A 6 18.26 -0.58 -9.06
N SER A 7 18.69 0.65 -9.31
CA SER A 7 17.80 1.81 -9.33
C SER A 7 16.68 1.48 -10.32
N ALA A 8 15.45 1.35 -9.83
CA ALA A 8 14.32 1.07 -10.71
C ALA A 8 14.12 2.26 -11.66
N ASP A 9 14.20 2.01 -12.97
CA ASP A 9 13.95 3.05 -13.96
C ASP A 9 12.52 3.55 -13.81
N LEU A 10 12.37 4.83 -13.46
CA LEU A 10 11.07 5.46 -13.24
C LEU A 10 10.47 5.93 -14.56
N VAL A 11 9.23 5.55 -14.84
CA VAL A 11 8.51 5.84 -16.10
C VAL A 11 7.33 6.78 -15.82
N ASP A 12 7.24 7.89 -16.55
CA ASP A 12 6.15 8.86 -16.44
C ASP A 12 4.81 8.26 -16.85
N ILE A 13 3.75 8.57 -16.10
CA ILE A 13 2.36 8.15 -16.32
C ILE A 13 1.49 9.38 -16.52
N THR A 14 0.80 9.41 -17.67
CA THR A 14 -0.06 10.52 -18.10
C THR A 14 -1.56 10.25 -17.90
N GLU A 15 -1.93 9.06 -17.41
CA GLU A 15 -3.33 8.64 -17.27
C GLU A 15 -3.92 9.08 -15.92
N ASP A 16 -5.02 9.83 -15.95
CA ASP A 16 -5.65 10.42 -14.76
C ASP A 16 -6.37 9.39 -13.87
N TRP A 17 -6.83 8.29 -14.48
CA TRP A 17 -7.49 7.19 -13.79
C TRP A 17 -6.74 5.87 -14.02
N ALA A 18 -5.52 5.83 -13.50
CA ALA A 18 -4.70 4.62 -13.50
C ALA A 18 -4.23 4.23 -12.09
N TYR A 19 -3.99 2.95 -11.92
CA TYR A 19 -3.39 2.32 -10.75
C TYR A 19 -2.25 1.43 -11.21
N TRP A 20 -1.36 1.02 -10.33
CA TRP A 20 -0.31 0.07 -10.68
C TRP A 20 -0.10 -0.93 -9.56
N ILE A 21 0.22 -2.17 -9.92
CA ILE A 21 0.64 -3.18 -8.97
C ILE A 21 2.16 -3.13 -8.86
N ASP A 22 2.62 -2.90 -7.65
CA ASP A 22 4.03 -2.91 -7.30
C ASP A 22 4.56 -4.35 -7.27
N PRO A 23 5.59 -4.68 -8.08
CA PRO A 23 6.14 -6.04 -8.15
C PRO A 23 6.87 -6.46 -6.87
N GLU A 24 7.25 -5.50 -6.02
CA GLU A 24 7.94 -5.74 -4.76
C GLU A 24 6.97 -5.87 -3.59
N THR A 25 6.00 -4.96 -3.50
CA THR A 25 5.09 -4.87 -2.34
C THR A 25 3.70 -5.46 -2.59
N LEU A 26 3.31 -5.69 -3.84
CA LEU A 26 1.96 -6.13 -4.24
C LEU A 26 0.86 -5.17 -3.75
N LYS A 27 1.20 -3.92 -3.51
CA LYS A 27 0.21 -2.86 -3.27
C LYS A 27 -0.29 -2.34 -4.61
N MET A 28 -1.50 -1.78 -4.62
CA MET A 28 -2.10 -1.17 -5.81
C MET A 28 -2.43 0.31 -5.60
N PRO A 29 -1.42 1.18 -5.44
CA PRO A 29 -1.63 2.61 -5.34
C PRO A 29 -2.13 3.21 -6.67
N LYS A 30 -2.74 4.40 -6.58
CA LYS A 30 -3.04 5.22 -7.77
C LYS A 30 -1.74 5.61 -8.46
N ALA A 31 -1.68 5.48 -9.78
CA ALA A 31 -0.55 5.92 -10.56
C ALA A 31 -0.50 7.46 -10.57
N ARG A 32 0.65 8.03 -10.19
CA ARG A 32 0.89 9.48 -10.19
C ARG A 32 2.32 9.76 -10.56
N GLY A 33 2.54 10.71 -11.47
CA GLY A 33 3.88 11.13 -11.87
C GLY A 33 4.63 9.95 -12.48
N ARG A 34 5.60 9.39 -11.77
CA ARG A 34 6.46 8.31 -12.26
C ARG A 34 6.30 7.04 -11.44
N ILE A 35 6.28 5.89 -12.12
CA ILE A 35 6.21 4.58 -11.47
C ILE A 35 7.39 3.68 -11.90
N PRO A 36 7.81 2.72 -11.07
CA PRO A 36 8.92 1.83 -11.39
C PRO A 36 8.68 1.00 -12.65
N SER A 37 9.71 0.82 -13.48
CA SER A 37 9.69 -0.17 -14.55
C SER A 37 9.49 -1.58 -14.01
N GLY A 38 8.82 -2.42 -14.79
CA GLY A 38 8.37 -3.74 -14.35
C GLY A 38 7.09 -3.71 -13.51
N SER A 39 6.49 -2.54 -13.25
CA SER A 39 5.15 -2.45 -12.66
C SER A 39 4.06 -2.87 -13.65
N LEU A 40 2.94 -3.41 -13.14
CA LEU A 40 1.76 -3.66 -13.94
C LEU A 40 0.76 -2.50 -13.77
N LEU A 41 0.64 -1.66 -14.80
CA LEU A 41 -0.29 -0.54 -14.86
C LEU A 41 -1.70 -1.03 -15.23
N ILE A 42 -2.70 -0.46 -14.58
CA ILE A 42 -4.12 -0.72 -14.74
C ILE A 42 -4.80 0.61 -15.03
N VAL A 43 -5.20 0.82 -16.28
CA VAL A 43 -5.88 2.04 -16.71
C VAL A 43 -7.39 1.78 -16.76
N LYS A 44 -8.16 2.64 -16.11
CA LYS A 44 -9.62 2.57 -16.07
C LYS A 44 -10.19 3.66 -16.97
N SER A 45 -11.18 3.33 -17.79
CA SER A 45 -11.91 4.31 -18.59
C SER A 45 -13.41 4.08 -18.48
N ARG A 46 -14.20 5.14 -18.64
CA ARG A 46 -15.65 5.03 -18.71
C ARG A 46 -16.04 4.93 -20.18
N THR A 47 -16.76 3.87 -20.53
CA THR A 47 -17.31 3.67 -21.87
C THR A 47 -18.81 3.76 -21.79
N GLU A 48 -19.43 4.42 -22.75
CA GLU A 48 -20.88 4.59 -22.82
C GLU A 48 -21.42 3.75 -23.97
N ASP A 49 -22.43 2.93 -23.69
CA ASP A 49 -23.16 2.21 -24.71
C ASP A 49 -24.08 3.18 -25.44
N THR A 50 -23.79 3.44 -26.71
CA THR A 50 -24.54 4.38 -27.56
C THR A 50 -25.97 3.94 -27.85
N LEU A 51 -26.30 2.66 -27.65
CA LEU A 51 -27.64 2.12 -27.87
C LEU A 51 -28.50 2.16 -26.60
N THR A 52 -27.90 1.97 -25.43
CA THR A 52 -28.63 1.86 -24.16
C THR A 52 -28.44 3.05 -23.22
N GLY A 53 -27.50 3.96 -23.51
CA GLY A 53 -27.13 5.10 -22.66
C GLY A 53 -26.50 4.68 -21.32
N ARG A 54 -26.11 3.41 -21.17
CA ARG A 54 -25.50 2.89 -19.95
C ARG A 54 -23.99 3.10 -20.01
N SER A 55 -23.43 3.64 -18.93
CA SER A 55 -21.99 3.71 -18.76
C SER A 55 -21.45 2.48 -18.04
N PHE A 56 -20.33 1.94 -18.53
CA PHE A 56 -19.58 0.85 -17.92
C PHE A 56 -18.12 1.25 -17.79
N VAL A 57 -17.44 0.67 -16.78
CA VAL A 57 -16.01 0.89 -16.58
C VAL A 57 -15.24 -0.18 -17.34
N SER A 58 -14.42 0.24 -18.30
CA SER A 58 -13.46 -0.61 -18.99
C SER A 58 -12.10 -0.57 -18.27
N THR A 59 -11.36 -1.69 -18.33
CA THR A 59 -10.03 -1.81 -17.72
C THR A 59 -9.03 -2.32 -18.74
N ALA A 60 -7.92 -1.59 -18.91
CA ALA A 60 -6.78 -1.99 -19.73
C ALA A 60 -5.55 -2.24 -18.86
N PHE A 61 -4.76 -3.25 -19.21
CA PHE A 61 -3.55 -3.64 -18.47
C PHE A 61 -2.32 -3.35 -19.33
N TYR A 62 -1.27 -2.82 -18.71
CA TYR A 62 0.00 -2.56 -19.38
C TYR A 62 1.17 -2.97 -18.49
N LEU A 63 2.17 -3.60 -19.07
CA LEU A 63 3.45 -3.81 -18.40
C LEU A 63 4.36 -2.63 -18.69
N VAL A 64 4.83 -1.96 -17.63
CA VAL A 64 5.68 -0.78 -17.75
C VAL A 64 7.09 -1.23 -18.09
N ARG A 65 7.62 -0.78 -19.24
CA ARG A 65 9.03 -0.91 -19.62
C ARG A 65 9.69 0.46 -19.58
N PRO A 66 11.04 0.52 -19.48
CA PRO A 66 11.75 1.79 -19.47
C PRO A 66 11.40 2.72 -20.64
N GLU A 67 11.15 2.16 -21.83
CA GLU A 67 10.92 2.93 -23.05
C GLU A 67 9.45 2.99 -23.50
N ALA A 68 8.57 2.11 -23.00
CA ALA A 68 7.19 2.01 -23.48
C ALA A 68 6.26 1.24 -22.52
N TRP A 69 4.96 1.37 -22.73
CA TRP A 69 3.95 0.56 -22.03
C TRP A 69 3.44 -0.53 -22.97
N GLU A 70 3.66 -1.78 -22.57
CA GLU A 70 3.27 -2.92 -23.40
C GLU A 70 1.86 -3.38 -22.98
N LYS A 71 0.88 -3.22 -23.86
CA LYS A 71 -0.50 -3.65 -23.59
C LYS A 71 -0.56 -5.15 -23.31
N ARG A 72 -1.38 -5.54 -22.33
CA ARG A 72 -1.60 -6.92 -21.90
C ARG A 72 -3.08 -7.23 -21.82
N THR A 73 -3.41 -8.48 -22.08
CA THR A 73 -4.71 -9.05 -21.74
C THR A 73 -4.83 -9.27 -20.24
N LYS A 74 -6.06 -9.42 -19.72
CA LYS A 74 -6.29 -9.79 -18.31
C LYS A 74 -5.58 -11.10 -17.93
N LYS A 75 -5.52 -12.07 -18.86
CA LYS A 75 -4.85 -13.35 -18.65
C LYS A 75 -3.34 -13.18 -18.49
N GLU A 76 -2.71 -12.41 -19.36
CA GLU A 76 -1.26 -12.11 -19.26
C GLU A 76 -0.95 -11.29 -18.01
N ALA A 77 -1.81 -10.32 -17.66
CA ALA A 77 -1.71 -9.57 -16.42
C ALA A 77 -1.75 -10.50 -15.19
N SER A 78 -2.67 -11.45 -15.13
CA SER A 78 -2.70 -12.48 -14.08
C SER A 78 -1.41 -13.32 -14.03
N THR A 79 -0.86 -13.71 -15.18
CA THR A 79 0.42 -14.45 -15.22
C THR A 79 1.57 -13.61 -14.67
N ILE A 80 1.65 -12.34 -15.04
CA ILE A 80 2.66 -11.39 -14.55
C ILE A 80 2.55 -11.22 -13.03
N ILE A 81 1.34 -10.97 -12.51
CA ILE A 81 1.09 -10.85 -11.07
C ILE A 81 1.47 -12.14 -10.34
N GLY A 82 1.15 -13.31 -10.93
CA GLY A 82 1.58 -14.60 -10.38
C GLY A 82 3.10 -14.70 -10.20
N GLY A 83 3.86 -14.15 -11.14
CA GLY A 83 5.31 -14.00 -11.02
C GLY A 83 5.73 -13.10 -9.86
N TYR A 84 5.07 -11.95 -9.67
CA TYR A 84 5.34 -11.04 -8.55
C TYR A 84 5.03 -11.69 -7.19
N VAL A 85 3.91 -12.39 -7.09
CA VAL A 85 3.48 -13.13 -5.89
C VAL A 85 4.49 -14.21 -5.53
N VAL A 86 4.96 -15.00 -6.49
CA VAL A 86 6.01 -16.01 -6.25
C VAL A 86 7.32 -15.35 -5.83
N ALA A 87 7.72 -14.27 -6.49
CA ALA A 87 8.93 -13.53 -6.13
C ALA A 87 8.82 -12.92 -4.72
N TYR A 88 7.66 -12.42 -4.33
CA TYR A 88 7.40 -11.94 -2.96
C TYR A 88 7.59 -13.07 -1.94
N MET A 89 6.93 -14.21 -2.15
CA MET A 89 7.00 -15.36 -1.23
C MET A 89 8.44 -15.86 -1.10
N LYS A 90 9.16 -16.03 -2.21
CA LYS A 90 10.56 -16.48 -2.21
C LYS A 90 11.49 -15.49 -1.48
N ARG A 91 11.25 -14.18 -1.60
CA ARG A 91 12.07 -13.15 -0.94
C ARG A 91 11.75 -12.98 0.54
N ARG A 92 10.48 -13.01 0.91
CA ARG A 92 9.99 -12.66 2.26
C ARG A 92 9.74 -13.88 3.14
N GLY A 93 9.62 -15.08 2.57
CA GLY A 93 9.24 -16.28 3.31
C GLY A 93 7.82 -16.22 3.90
N ALA A 94 6.97 -15.30 3.41
CA ALA A 94 5.67 -14.99 3.99
C ALA A 94 4.56 -14.98 2.94
N TRP A 95 3.33 -15.20 3.41
CA TRP A 95 2.12 -15.10 2.60
C TRP A 95 1.94 -13.69 2.01
N PRO A 96 1.69 -13.55 0.69
CA PRO A 96 1.51 -12.24 0.07
C PRO A 96 0.26 -11.53 0.58
N PRO A 97 0.29 -10.18 0.69
CA PRO A 97 -0.86 -9.41 1.14
C PRO A 97 -2.04 -9.59 0.19
N ASN A 98 -3.26 -9.44 0.72
CA ASN A 98 -4.51 -9.50 -0.04
C ASN A 98 -4.67 -10.76 -0.90
N THR A 99 -4.05 -11.87 -0.48
CA THR A 99 -4.03 -13.13 -1.24
C THR A 99 -4.62 -14.26 -0.40
N GLN A 100 -5.39 -15.13 -1.04
CA GLN A 100 -5.99 -16.30 -0.41
C GLN A 100 -5.88 -17.52 -1.34
N LEU A 101 -5.71 -18.71 -0.76
CA LEU A 101 -5.81 -19.96 -1.51
C LEU A 101 -7.25 -20.18 -1.94
N ALA A 102 -7.51 -20.23 -3.25
CA ALA A 102 -8.84 -20.45 -3.79
C ALA A 102 -9.16 -21.96 -3.87
N ARG A 103 -8.24 -22.74 -4.45
CA ARG A 103 -8.34 -24.21 -4.53
C ARG A 103 -7.03 -24.84 -5.00
N GLU A 104 -6.88 -26.12 -4.67
CA GLU A 104 -5.90 -27.01 -5.28
C GLU A 104 -6.51 -27.67 -6.52
N LEU A 105 -5.71 -27.80 -7.58
CA LEU A 105 -6.09 -28.47 -8.82
C LEU A 105 -5.62 -29.93 -8.78
N LYS A 106 -6.28 -30.80 -9.56
CA LYS A 106 -6.00 -32.24 -9.60
C LYS A 106 -4.54 -32.60 -9.96
N ASN A 107 -3.81 -31.68 -10.60
CA ASN A 107 -2.43 -31.86 -11.01
C ASN A 107 -1.41 -31.33 -9.98
N GLY A 108 -1.86 -30.86 -8.81
CA GLY A 108 -1.01 -30.28 -7.76
C GLY A 108 -0.63 -28.81 -7.99
N ASP A 109 -1.13 -28.19 -9.06
CA ASP A 109 -1.11 -26.73 -9.20
C ASP A 109 -2.16 -26.12 -8.25
N VAL A 110 -2.03 -24.83 -7.95
CA VAL A 110 -3.01 -24.12 -7.11
C VAL A 110 -3.52 -22.87 -7.80
N GLU A 111 -4.73 -22.47 -7.44
CA GLU A 111 -5.28 -21.16 -7.77
C GLU A 111 -5.31 -20.31 -6.51
N LEU A 112 -4.76 -19.10 -6.62
CA LEU A 112 -4.85 -18.06 -5.61
C LEU A 112 -5.81 -16.96 -6.07
N HIS A 113 -6.57 -16.41 -5.13
CA HIS A 113 -7.29 -15.16 -5.32
C HIS A 113 -6.48 -14.01 -4.73
N TYR A 114 -6.17 -13.04 -5.58
CA TYR A 114 -5.48 -11.82 -5.19
C TYR A 114 -6.41 -10.62 -5.41
N ALA A 115 -6.71 -9.89 -4.34
CA ALA A 115 -7.68 -8.81 -4.30
C ALA A 115 -7.04 -7.49 -3.83
N PRO A 116 -6.24 -6.81 -4.67
CA PRO A 116 -5.53 -5.59 -4.28
C PRO A 116 -6.43 -4.39 -3.97
N SER A 117 -7.70 -4.43 -4.36
CA SER A 117 -8.73 -3.46 -3.99
C SER A 117 -10.08 -4.14 -3.82
N GLN A 118 -11.06 -3.39 -3.32
CA GLN A 118 -12.46 -3.85 -3.24
C GLN A 118 -13.13 -4.08 -4.61
N TYR A 119 -12.54 -3.61 -5.72
CA TYR A 119 -13.11 -3.71 -7.06
C TYR A 119 -12.28 -4.57 -8.02
N ASP A 120 -11.02 -4.84 -7.68
CA ASP A 120 -10.07 -5.55 -8.53
C ASP A 120 -9.71 -6.89 -7.90
N THR A 121 -9.97 -7.97 -8.62
CA THR A 121 -9.64 -9.34 -8.19
C THR A 121 -9.05 -10.12 -9.36
N PHE A 122 -8.02 -10.88 -9.07
CA PHE A 122 -7.29 -11.72 -10.00
C PHE A 122 -7.24 -13.15 -9.50
N THR A 123 -7.55 -14.10 -10.39
CA THR A 123 -7.22 -15.51 -10.19
C THR A 123 -5.82 -15.75 -10.74
N LEU A 124 -4.92 -16.20 -9.88
CA LEU A 124 -3.52 -16.47 -10.20
C LEU A 124 -3.30 -17.96 -10.15
N LYS A 125 -2.75 -18.53 -11.23
CA LYS A 125 -2.42 -19.95 -11.26
C LYS A 125 -0.94 -20.12 -10.92
N LEU A 126 -0.65 -20.86 -9.87
CA LEU A 126 0.71 -21.21 -9.48
C LEU A 126 0.94 -22.68 -9.82
N SER A 127 2.06 -22.95 -10.48
CA SER A 127 2.47 -24.29 -10.86
C SER A 127 3.78 -24.67 -10.21
N ARG A 128 4.06 -25.99 -10.18
CA ARG A 128 5.30 -26.55 -9.65
C ARG A 128 6.56 -25.87 -10.21
N ASN A 129 6.56 -25.52 -11.50
CA ASN A 129 7.69 -24.90 -12.19
C ASN A 129 8.00 -23.48 -11.69
N MET A 130 7.10 -22.83 -10.96
CA MET A 130 7.31 -21.48 -10.44
C MET A 130 8.04 -21.49 -9.09
N VAL A 131 7.84 -22.55 -8.28
CA VAL A 131 8.33 -22.66 -6.90
C VAL A 131 9.33 -23.79 -6.67
N ASP A 132 9.65 -24.55 -7.73
CA ASP A 132 10.67 -25.61 -7.74
C ASP A 132 10.39 -26.75 -6.72
N SER A 133 9.14 -26.87 -6.27
CA SER A 133 8.65 -27.79 -5.23
C SER A 133 7.14 -28.02 -5.39
N PRO A 134 6.53 -29.03 -4.74
CA PRO A 134 5.07 -29.13 -4.68
C PRO A 134 4.49 -27.83 -4.12
N VAL A 135 3.46 -27.29 -4.78
CA VAL A 135 3.04 -25.91 -4.50
C VAL A 135 2.44 -25.77 -3.11
N ILE A 136 1.66 -26.75 -2.65
CA ILE A 136 1.08 -26.74 -1.30
C ILE A 136 2.17 -26.78 -0.22
N ASP A 137 3.15 -27.69 -0.35
CA ASP A 137 4.26 -27.78 0.61
C ASP A 137 5.03 -26.46 0.72
N PHE A 138 5.27 -25.80 -0.43
CA PHE A 138 5.88 -24.47 -0.45
C PHE A 138 5.01 -23.44 0.28
N LEU A 139 3.70 -23.43 0.03
CA LEU A 139 2.78 -22.48 0.65
C LEU A 139 2.60 -22.69 2.15
N ASP A 140 2.61 -23.94 2.60
CA ASP A 140 2.52 -24.31 4.02
C ASP A 140 3.81 -23.96 4.78
N SER A 141 4.94 -23.84 4.08
CA SER A 141 6.21 -23.39 4.67
C SER A 141 6.27 -21.89 4.94
N LEU A 142 5.33 -21.11 4.39
CA LEU A 142 5.32 -19.66 4.54
C LEU A 142 4.76 -19.23 5.89
N GLU A 143 5.40 -18.22 6.48
CA GLU A 143 4.82 -17.54 7.63
C GLU A 143 3.47 -16.92 7.23
N LYS A 144 2.44 -17.10 8.07
CA LYS A 144 1.15 -16.44 7.89
C LYS A 144 1.38 -14.96 7.73
N ALA A 145 0.65 -14.33 6.81
CA ALA A 145 0.78 -12.91 6.52
C ALA A 145 0.75 -12.14 7.85
N ALA A 146 1.93 -11.69 8.29
CA ALA A 146 2.02 -10.70 9.33
C ALA A 146 1.27 -9.51 8.74
N GLU A 147 0.16 -9.13 9.38
CA GLU A 147 -0.39 -7.79 9.18
C GLU A 147 0.80 -6.85 9.35
N SER A 148 1.23 -6.26 8.24
CA SER A 148 2.49 -5.55 8.13
C SER A 148 2.50 -4.36 9.07
N THR A 149 2.96 -4.58 10.30
CA THR A 149 3.78 -3.63 11.01
C THR A 149 5.17 -3.81 10.42
N GLU A 150 5.72 -2.68 9.94
CA GLU A 150 7.10 -2.49 9.46
C GLU A 150 7.35 -2.59 7.94
N ASP A 151 7.84 -1.43 7.46
CA ASP A 151 8.57 -1.11 6.24
C ASP A 151 7.86 -0.99 4.88
N THR A 152 7.18 0.14 4.72
CA THR A 152 7.12 0.86 3.43
C THR A 152 7.23 2.36 3.66
N SER A 153 8.43 2.86 3.95
CA SER A 153 8.71 4.28 4.21
C SER A 153 9.72 4.88 3.21
N ALA A 154 9.53 4.68 1.90
CA ALA A 154 10.40 5.36 0.93
C ALA A 154 9.74 5.86 -0.38
N ALA A 155 8.60 5.33 -0.85
CA ALA A 155 8.16 5.66 -2.22
C ALA A 155 6.68 6.05 -2.45
N THR A 156 5.81 6.04 -1.44
CA THR A 156 4.49 6.71 -1.53
C THR A 156 4.09 7.24 -0.16
N GLY A 157 4.59 8.45 0.14
CA GLY A 157 4.62 9.05 1.48
C GLY A 157 3.27 9.52 2.01
N VAL A 158 2.46 8.58 2.49
CA VAL A 158 1.33 8.88 3.37
C VAL A 158 1.66 8.30 4.75
N ARG A 159 2.32 9.12 5.56
CA ARG A 159 2.72 8.77 6.93
C ARG A 159 1.77 9.46 7.91
N TRP A 160 1.73 8.97 9.14
CA TRP A 160 1.15 9.76 10.22
C TRP A 160 1.86 11.10 10.30
N ALA A 161 1.09 12.18 10.44
CA ALA A 161 1.62 13.53 10.47
C ALA A 161 1.67 14.05 11.90
N VAL A 162 2.64 14.92 12.19
CA VAL A 162 2.70 15.70 13.42
C VAL A 162 2.91 17.16 13.08
N GLU A 163 2.07 18.03 13.63
CA GLU A 163 2.25 19.48 13.52
C GLU A 163 1.57 20.20 14.70
N PRO A 164 2.02 21.42 15.02
CA PRO A 164 1.23 22.35 15.83
C PRO A 164 -0.05 22.72 15.05
N ALA A 165 -1.18 22.77 15.75
CA ALA A 165 -2.43 23.10 15.10
C ALA A 165 -2.45 24.55 14.59
N LYS A 166 -2.59 24.72 13.27
CA LYS A 166 -2.63 26.05 12.62
C LYS A 166 -3.85 26.89 13.04
N SER A 167 -4.89 26.25 13.56
CA SER A 167 -6.11 26.88 14.08
C SER A 167 -6.82 25.95 15.06
N SER A 168 -7.72 26.49 15.88
CA SER A 168 -8.57 25.74 16.81
C SER A 168 -9.80 25.08 16.17
N ARG A 169 -9.84 24.94 14.83
CA ARG A 169 -10.97 24.36 14.09
C ARG A 169 -10.97 22.84 14.04
N SER A 170 -9.87 22.18 14.41
CA SER A 170 -9.79 20.72 14.42
C SER A 170 -10.36 20.13 15.71
N THR A 171 -11.22 19.12 15.57
CA THR A 171 -11.73 18.31 16.68
C THR A 171 -10.98 17.00 16.75
N CYS A 172 -10.50 16.64 17.94
CA CYS A 172 -9.88 15.34 18.20
C CYS A 172 -10.90 14.21 17.98
N ARG A 173 -10.57 13.27 17.08
CA ARG A 173 -11.49 12.17 16.74
C ARG A 173 -11.63 11.09 17.81
N ALA A 174 -10.78 11.08 18.83
CA ALA A 174 -10.88 10.15 19.96
C ALA A 174 -11.76 10.69 21.10
N CYS A 175 -11.48 11.90 21.58
CA CYS A 175 -12.18 12.47 22.74
C CYS A 175 -13.25 13.50 22.37
N GLN A 176 -13.42 13.81 21.08
CA GLN A 176 -14.40 14.78 20.55
C GLN A 176 -14.25 16.22 21.07
N LYS A 177 -13.11 16.56 21.71
CA LYS A 177 -12.78 17.92 22.15
C LYS A 177 -12.00 18.69 21.07
N GLN A 178 -12.11 20.01 21.06
CA GLN A 178 -11.32 20.89 20.18
C GLN A 178 -9.84 20.85 20.54
N ILE A 179 -8.99 20.84 19.52
CA ILE A 179 -7.52 20.97 19.62
C ILE A 179 -7.22 22.47 19.48
N GLN A 180 -6.50 23.06 20.43
CA GLN A 180 -6.22 24.50 20.43
C GLN A 180 -5.17 24.88 19.40
N LYS A 181 -5.19 26.15 18.95
CA LYS A 181 -4.12 26.69 18.08
C LYS A 181 -2.77 26.54 18.80
N ASP A 182 -1.74 26.18 18.03
CA ASP A 182 -0.37 25.95 18.48
C ASP A 182 -0.19 24.71 19.39
N GLU A 183 -1.26 23.99 19.70
CA GLU A 183 -1.21 22.68 20.39
C GLU A 183 -0.75 21.59 19.41
N LEU A 184 0.15 20.71 19.86
CA LEU A 184 0.59 19.57 19.05
C LEU A 184 -0.55 18.59 18.81
N ARG A 185 -0.67 18.16 17.55
CA ARG A 185 -1.63 17.15 17.13
C ARG A 185 -1.00 16.14 16.19
N ILE A 186 -1.54 14.93 16.24
CA ILE A 186 -1.13 13.83 15.38
C ILE A 186 -2.26 13.51 14.40
N GLY A 187 -1.91 13.42 13.12
CA GLY A 187 -2.80 13.14 12.01
C GLY A 187 -2.70 11.68 11.56
N GLU A 188 -3.79 10.93 11.71
CA GLU A 188 -3.95 9.63 11.05
C GLU A 188 -4.30 9.89 9.58
N PRO A 189 -3.50 9.40 8.62
CA PRO A 189 -3.77 9.63 7.23
C PRO A 189 -5.04 8.88 6.81
N VAL A 190 -5.90 9.57 6.06
CA VAL A 190 -7.09 8.98 5.47
C VAL A 190 -7.15 9.39 4.01
N ASP A 191 -7.45 8.42 3.14
CA ASP A 191 -7.81 8.74 1.77
C ASP A 191 -9.24 9.28 1.75
N PHE A 192 -9.41 10.48 1.22
CA PHE A 192 -10.70 11.08 0.95
C PHE A 192 -10.76 11.47 -0.52
N GLU A 193 -11.49 10.69 -1.32
CA GLU A 193 -11.66 10.93 -2.77
C GLU A 193 -10.32 11.02 -3.52
N GLY A 194 -9.31 10.26 -3.08
CA GLY A 194 -7.97 10.32 -3.65
C GLY A 194 -7.11 11.49 -3.15
N HIS A 195 -7.58 12.28 -2.19
CA HIS A 195 -6.75 13.26 -1.48
C HIS A 195 -6.37 12.69 -0.10
N THR A 196 -5.08 12.75 0.24
CA THR A 196 -4.64 12.46 1.61
C THR A 196 -5.15 13.58 2.51
N SER A 197 -6.09 13.24 3.37
CA SER A 197 -6.55 14.06 4.47
C SER A 197 -6.07 13.45 5.79
N TYR A 198 -6.24 14.17 6.89
CA TYR A 198 -5.81 13.73 8.21
C TYR A 198 -6.97 13.79 9.19
N ARG A 199 -7.20 12.68 9.91
CA ARG A 199 -7.98 12.68 11.13
C ARG A 199 -7.06 13.14 12.25
N TRP A 200 -7.40 14.26 12.87
CA TRP A 200 -6.58 14.87 13.92
C TRP A 200 -6.93 14.31 15.30
N TYR A 201 -5.89 14.15 16.12
CA TYR A 201 -5.95 13.67 17.49
C TYR A 201 -5.02 14.51 18.37
N HIS A 202 -5.37 14.69 19.66
CA HIS A 202 -4.37 15.10 20.65
C HIS A 202 -3.25 14.05 20.73
N VAL A 203 -2.03 14.46 21.07
CA VAL A 203 -0.88 13.54 21.17
C VAL A 203 -1.19 12.35 22.08
N ALA A 204 -1.69 12.59 23.29
CA ALA A 204 -2.07 11.54 24.24
C ALA A 204 -3.23 10.65 23.75
N CYS A 205 -4.13 11.19 22.90
CA CYS A 205 -5.21 10.42 22.31
C CYS A 205 -4.71 9.52 21.18
N ALA A 206 -3.71 9.98 20.41
CA ALA A 206 -3.08 9.21 19.36
C ALA A 206 -2.17 8.11 19.91
N ALA A 207 -1.50 8.34 21.04
CA ALA A 207 -0.65 7.35 21.72
C ALA A 207 -1.37 6.00 21.92
N LYS A 208 -2.65 6.04 22.30
CA LYS A 208 -3.50 4.85 22.48
C LYS A 208 -3.80 4.09 21.18
N ARG A 209 -3.65 4.74 20.02
CA ARG A 209 -3.91 4.18 18.68
C ARG A 209 -2.64 3.77 17.95
N LEU A 210 -1.56 4.53 18.12
CA LEU A 210 -0.30 4.36 17.41
C LEU A 210 0.49 3.14 17.85
N GLY A 211 0.24 2.59 19.04
CA GLY A 211 1.05 1.51 19.58
C GLY A 211 2.51 1.95 19.70
N HIS A 212 3.45 1.09 19.31
CA HIS A 212 4.86 1.45 19.19
C HIS A 212 5.09 2.04 17.78
N VAL A 213 5.19 3.37 17.69
CA VAL A 213 5.57 4.06 16.44
C VAL A 213 6.86 4.81 16.69
N ASP A 214 7.83 4.68 15.79
CA ASP A 214 9.01 5.53 15.81
C ASP A 214 8.60 6.96 15.45
N ILE A 215 8.68 7.87 16.43
CA ILE A 215 8.29 9.28 16.30
C ILE A 215 9.05 10.01 15.19
N THR A 216 10.25 9.56 14.85
CA THR A 216 11.08 10.14 13.79
C THR A 216 10.52 9.86 12.40
N THR A 217 9.62 8.86 12.29
CA THR A 217 8.96 8.51 11.02
C THR A 217 7.76 9.40 10.70
N LEU A 218 7.28 10.21 11.67
CA LEU A 218 6.12 11.08 11.51
C LEU A 218 6.41 12.22 10.52
N GLN A 219 5.51 12.41 9.55
CA GLN A 219 5.58 13.54 8.63
C GLN A 219 5.49 14.85 9.41
N GLY A 220 6.48 15.74 9.25
CA GLY A 220 6.53 17.04 9.93
C GLY A 220 7.32 17.03 11.24
N HIS A 221 7.82 15.88 11.69
CA HIS A 221 8.68 15.77 12.88
C HIS A 221 9.92 16.69 12.80
N ASP A 222 10.61 16.68 11.68
CA ASP A 222 11.84 17.47 11.47
C ASP A 222 11.60 18.99 11.45
N ALA A 223 10.35 19.42 11.27
CA ALA A 223 9.95 20.81 11.30
C ALA A 223 9.47 21.29 12.69
N LEU A 224 9.43 20.39 13.69
CA LEU A 224 9.08 20.74 15.07
C LEU A 224 10.26 21.41 15.77
N SER A 225 9.96 22.37 16.67
CA SER A 225 10.96 22.92 17.58
C SER A 225 11.44 21.86 18.57
N GLU A 226 12.63 22.04 19.14
CA GLU A 226 13.18 21.14 20.18
C GLU A 226 12.22 20.96 21.36
N THR A 227 11.53 22.03 21.77
CA THR A 227 10.48 21.98 22.80
C THR A 227 9.32 21.06 22.40
N HIS A 228 8.85 21.16 21.16
CA HIS A 228 7.76 20.31 20.65
C HIS A 228 8.20 18.86 20.46
N GLN A 229 9.45 18.60 20.05
CA GLN A 229 10.00 17.25 19.96
C GLN A 229 10.10 16.60 21.35
N ALA A 230 10.55 17.35 22.36
CA ALA A 230 10.61 16.87 23.74
C ALA A 230 9.22 16.56 24.31
N GLN A 231 8.23 17.43 24.06
CA GLN A 231 6.83 17.20 24.46
C GLN A 231 6.23 15.97 23.78
N LEU A 232 6.49 15.79 22.48
CA LEU A 232 6.02 14.65 21.71
C LEU A 232 6.61 13.33 22.24
N ARG A 233 7.92 13.30 22.49
CA ARG A 233 8.62 12.14 23.07
C ARG A 233 8.06 11.82 24.46
N ALA A 234 7.98 12.80 25.35
CA ALA A 234 7.46 12.62 26.70
C ALA A 234 6.02 12.09 26.72
N ALA A 235 5.16 12.58 25.81
CA ALA A 235 3.76 12.17 25.74
C ALA A 235 3.53 10.78 25.12
N LEU A 236 4.52 10.23 24.40
CA LEU A 236 4.46 8.91 23.78
C LEU A 236 5.22 7.84 24.59
N ASP A 237 6.22 8.26 25.38
CA ASP A 237 6.96 7.41 26.32
C ASP A 237 6.20 7.15 27.63
N ASP A 238 5.21 7.99 27.99
CA ASP A 238 4.34 7.77 29.14
C ASP A 238 3.29 6.67 28.86
N GLN A 239 3.77 5.45 28.72
CA GLN A 239 2.98 4.22 28.64
C GLN A 239 2.59 3.68 30.04
N SER A 240 2.83 4.46 31.10
CA SER A 240 2.69 4.01 32.49
C SER A 240 1.25 4.08 33.04
N ALA A 241 0.31 4.64 32.29
CA ALA A 241 -1.09 4.78 32.69
C ALA A 241 -2.05 4.07 31.72
N ARG A 242 -2.02 2.73 31.67
CA ARG A 242 -3.03 1.93 30.98
C ARG A 242 -3.87 1.19 32.04
N PRO A 243 -5.22 1.33 32.06
CA PRO A 243 -6.07 0.37 32.75
C PRO A 243 -6.06 -0.99 32.04
#